data_AF-A0AA36EBV6-F1
#
_entry.id   AF-A0AA36EBV6-F1
#
_cell.length_a   1.000
_cell.length_b   1.000
_cell.length_c   1.000
_cell.angle_alpha   90.00
_cell.angle_beta   90.00
_cell.angle_gamma   90.00
#
_symmetry.space_group_name_H-M   'P 1'
#
loop_
_entity.id
_entity.type
_entity.pdbx_description
1 polymer ?
#
loop_
_entity_poly.entity_id
_entity_poly.type
_entity_poly.pdbx_seq_one_letter_code
_entity_poly.pdbx_strand_id
1 'polypeptide(L)'
;MAMKHHQPEYFSIHGIRYHVRVVNGFTNNSSLPLIIWCASQDGDIGGRALQEGDDFSWNTRHSFWTSTPAFSCTMKWDQIRKKFKAFQIHRDRSRCGVSRKCLWLVREDGFYFSNDEYNWVKDFSWS
;
A
#
# COMPACT_ATOMS: atom_id res chain seq x y z
N MET A 1 33.43 -12.42 -15.79
CA MET A 1 32.54 -11.62 -14.90
C MET A 1 31.15 -11.67 -15.52
N ALA A 2 30.26 -12.54 -15.06
CA ALA A 2 28.92 -12.70 -15.64
C ALA A 2 27.97 -11.67 -15.01
N MET A 3 27.36 -10.83 -15.84
CA MET A 3 26.34 -9.89 -15.40
C MET A 3 25.13 -10.70 -14.93
N LYS A 4 24.81 -10.63 -13.64
CA LYS A 4 23.53 -11.13 -13.11
C LYS A 4 22.44 -10.25 -13.68
N HIS A 5 21.72 -10.77 -14.68
CA HIS A 5 20.43 -10.21 -15.06
C HIS A 5 19.52 -10.28 -13.83
N HIS A 6 19.32 -9.14 -13.18
CA HIS A 6 18.41 -9.01 -12.05
C HIS A 6 16.98 -8.98 -12.61
N GLN A 7 16.45 -10.17 -12.90
CA GLN A 7 15.07 -10.34 -13.27
C GLN A 7 14.23 -10.07 -12.01
N PRO A 8 13.40 -9.02 -11.96
CA PRO A 8 12.69 -8.71 -10.74
C PRO A 8 11.60 -9.78 -10.51
N GLU A 9 11.49 -10.29 -9.28
CA GLU A 9 10.68 -11.43 -8.84
C GLU A 9 9.14 -11.25 -8.96
N TYR A 10 8.65 -10.46 -9.91
CA TYR A 10 7.23 -10.12 -10.05
C TYR A 10 6.44 -11.11 -10.94
N PHE A 11 7.13 -11.89 -11.77
CA PHE A 11 6.55 -12.93 -12.62
C PHE A 11 7.00 -14.29 -12.10
N SER A 12 6.06 -15.05 -11.54
CA SER A 12 6.27 -16.48 -11.27
C SER A 12 5.19 -17.27 -12.00
N ILE A 13 5.48 -18.55 -12.26
CA ILE A 13 4.59 -19.53 -12.91
C ILE A 13 3.16 -19.61 -12.32
N HIS A 14 2.95 -19.02 -11.14
CA HIS A 14 1.71 -19.09 -10.39
C HIS A 14 0.94 -17.74 -10.34
N GLY A 15 1.38 -16.65 -10.99
CA GLY A 15 0.65 -15.36 -11.04
C GLY A 15 1.49 -14.10 -10.80
N ILE A 16 0.84 -12.92 -10.86
CA ILE A 16 1.48 -11.60 -10.73
C ILE A 16 1.47 -11.16 -9.26
N ARG A 17 2.63 -10.74 -8.74
CA ARG A 17 2.77 -10.21 -7.39
C ARG A 17 2.75 -8.69 -7.38
N TYR A 18 2.06 -8.10 -6.40
CA TYR A 18 2.05 -6.68 -6.09
C TYR A 18 2.53 -6.46 -4.67
N HIS A 19 3.36 -5.43 -4.49
CA HIS A 19 3.79 -4.96 -3.18
C HIS A 19 2.97 -3.74 -2.81
N VAL A 20 2.20 -3.84 -1.73
CA VAL A 20 1.42 -2.71 -1.19
C VAL A 20 2.12 -2.20 0.07
N ARG A 21 2.35 -0.88 0.14
CA ARG A 21 3.01 -0.23 1.27
C ARG A 21 2.22 1.01 1.68
N VAL A 22 2.02 1.21 2.97
CA VAL A 22 1.45 2.43 3.54
C VAL A 22 2.44 2.99 4.54
N VAL A 23 2.94 4.20 4.27
CA VAL A 23 3.96 4.89 5.06
C VAL A 23 3.32 6.04 5.83
N ASN A 24 3.68 6.17 7.11
CA ASN A 24 3.41 7.39 7.86
C ASN A 24 4.40 8.49 7.44
N GLY A 25 3.91 9.48 6.71
CA GLY A 25 4.67 10.61 6.21
C GLY A 25 4.48 11.90 6.99
N PHE A 26 3.97 11.82 8.22
CA PHE A 26 3.84 12.98 9.09
C PHE A 26 5.23 13.48 9.46
N THR A 27 5.39 14.79 9.64
CA THR A 27 6.71 15.40 9.91
C THR A 27 6.76 16.17 11.23
N ASN A 28 5.63 16.22 11.94
CA ASN A 28 5.50 17.02 13.14
C ASN A 28 6.03 16.33 14.42
N ASN A 29 6.68 15.16 14.32
CA ASN A 29 7.18 14.38 15.45
C ASN A 29 6.11 14.19 16.55
N SER A 30 4.87 13.96 16.14
CA SER A 30 3.76 13.68 17.06
C SER A 30 4.02 12.40 17.84
N SER A 31 3.86 12.42 19.17
CA SER A 31 3.87 11.21 20.00
C SER A 31 2.67 10.29 19.72
N LEU A 32 1.65 10.81 19.03
CA LEU A 32 0.46 10.08 18.66
C LEU A 32 0.71 9.22 17.39
N PRO A 33 0.65 7.89 17.48
CA PRO A 33 0.86 7.03 16.33
C PRO A 33 -0.33 7.05 15.37
N LEU A 34 -0.05 6.86 14.07
CA LEU A 34 -1.07 6.49 13.10
C LEU A 34 -1.42 5.01 13.24
N ILE A 35 -2.68 4.70 13.53
CA ILE A 35 -3.12 3.31 13.61
C ILE A 35 -3.64 2.87 12.25
N ILE A 36 -3.07 1.80 11.69
CA ILE A 36 -3.55 1.15 10.48
C ILE A 36 -4.16 -0.21 10.79
N TRP A 37 -5.26 -0.53 10.13
CA TRP A 37 -5.86 -1.87 10.13
C TRP A 37 -6.35 -2.23 8.73
N CYS A 38 -5.87 -3.32 8.17
CA CYS A 38 -6.16 -3.72 6.80
C CYS A 38 -6.79 -5.10 6.73
N ALA A 39 -7.77 -5.27 5.84
CA ALA A 39 -8.43 -6.53 5.59
C ALA A 39 -8.70 -6.73 4.10
N SER A 40 -8.84 -7.98 3.70
CA SER A 40 -9.30 -8.42 2.40
C SER A 40 -10.71 -9.00 2.48
N GLN A 41 -11.26 -9.47 1.36
CA GLN A 41 -12.50 -10.24 1.36
C GLN A 41 -12.34 -11.61 2.05
N ASP A 42 -11.12 -12.17 2.00
CA ASP A 42 -10.82 -13.52 2.49
C ASP A 42 -10.37 -13.54 3.96
N GLY A 43 -10.21 -12.37 4.58
CA GLY A 43 -9.82 -12.26 5.98
C GLY A 43 -9.00 -11.03 6.31
N ASP A 44 -8.61 -10.95 7.58
CA ASP A 44 -7.83 -9.88 8.15
C ASP A 44 -6.34 -9.98 7.76
N ILE A 45 -5.73 -8.85 7.40
CA ILE A 45 -4.26 -8.76 7.22
C ILE A 45 -3.61 -8.38 8.55
N GLY A 46 -4.35 -7.67 9.41
CA GLY A 46 -3.92 -7.17 10.70
C GLY A 46 -3.73 -5.66 10.70
N GLY A 47 -3.08 -5.18 11.75
CA GLY A 47 -2.87 -3.76 11.97
C GLY A 47 -1.65 -3.44 12.82
N ARG A 48 -1.31 -2.16 12.85
CA ARG A 48 -0.07 -1.64 13.43
C ARG A 48 -0.26 -0.20 13.90
N ALA A 49 0.45 0.19 14.95
CA ALA A 49 0.71 1.58 15.28
C ALA A 49 1.99 2.04 14.57
N LEU A 50 1.90 3.09 13.76
CA LEU A 50 2.98 3.63 12.95
C LEU A 50 3.47 4.94 13.56
N GLN A 51 4.73 4.98 13.97
CA GLN A 51 5.43 6.24 14.27
C GLN A 51 5.82 6.97 12.98
N GLU A 52 6.36 8.18 13.09
CA GLU A 52 6.89 8.92 11.95
C GLU A 52 7.91 8.07 11.18
N GLY A 53 7.71 7.94 9.86
CA GLY A 53 8.56 7.14 8.97
C GLY A 53 8.29 5.62 8.97
N ASP A 54 7.52 5.10 9.93
CA ASP A 54 7.13 3.68 9.93
C ASP A 54 6.21 3.34 8.74
N ASP A 55 6.24 2.08 8.33
CA ASP A 55 5.31 1.55 7.33
C ASP A 55 4.65 0.23 7.71
N PHE A 56 3.55 -0.03 7.00
CA PHE A 56 2.84 -1.30 6.99
C PHE A 56 2.73 -1.79 5.56
N SER A 57 3.26 -2.99 5.30
CA SER A 57 3.34 -3.54 3.95
C SER A 57 2.99 -5.01 3.90
N TRP A 58 2.51 -5.43 2.73
CA TRP A 58 2.23 -6.82 2.43
C TRP A 58 2.37 -7.08 0.94
N ASN A 59 2.61 -8.35 0.60
CA ASN A 59 2.59 -8.82 -0.78
C ASN A 59 1.25 -9.48 -1.08
N THR A 60 0.66 -9.16 -2.22
CA THR A 60 -0.52 -9.84 -2.73
C THR A 60 -0.24 -10.46 -4.09
N ARG A 61 -0.93 -11.57 -4.37
CA ARG A 61 -0.78 -12.34 -5.59
C ARG A 61 -2.12 -12.39 -6.31
N HIS A 62 -2.12 -12.00 -7.58
CA HIS A 62 -3.24 -12.24 -8.47
C HIS A 62 -2.99 -13.53 -9.26
N SER A 63 -3.78 -14.56 -8.97
CA SER A 63 -3.89 -15.76 -9.81
C SER A 63 -5.03 -15.53 -10.81
N PHE A 64 -4.84 -15.90 -12.07
CA PHE A 64 -5.86 -15.69 -13.13
C PHE A 64 -7.14 -16.51 -12.96
N TRP A 65 -7.16 -17.41 -11.97
CA TRP A 65 -8.21 -18.39 -11.71
C TRP A 65 -8.98 -18.12 -10.41
N THR A 66 -8.65 -17.06 -9.67
CA THR A 66 -9.21 -16.77 -8.34
C THR A 66 -9.92 -15.42 -8.29
N SER A 67 -10.70 -15.21 -7.24
CA SER A 67 -11.33 -13.92 -6.90
C SER A 67 -10.33 -12.77 -6.96
N THR A 68 -10.81 -11.62 -7.40
CA THR A 68 -10.02 -10.42 -7.63
C THR A 68 -9.60 -9.81 -6.30
N PRO A 69 -8.31 -9.82 -5.93
CA PRO A 69 -7.87 -9.39 -4.61
C PRO A 69 -8.18 -7.90 -4.43
N ALA A 70 -8.88 -7.61 -3.34
CA ALA A 70 -9.22 -6.28 -2.89
C ALA A 70 -8.88 -6.15 -1.41
N PHE A 71 -8.13 -5.11 -1.08
CA PHE A 71 -7.67 -4.82 0.28
C PHE A 71 -8.11 -3.42 0.67
N SER A 72 -8.79 -3.33 1.80
CA SER A 72 -9.22 -2.08 2.39
C SER A 72 -8.51 -1.87 3.71
N CYS A 73 -8.01 -0.65 3.92
CA CYS A 73 -7.38 -0.25 5.16
C CYS A 73 -8.20 0.84 5.83
N THR A 74 -8.18 0.83 7.15
CA THR A 74 -8.62 1.92 8.00
C THR A 74 -7.39 2.58 8.58
N MET A 75 -7.26 3.89 8.40
CA MET A 75 -6.33 4.71 9.17
C MET A 75 -7.08 5.45 10.27
N LYS A 76 -6.48 5.54 11.44
CA LYS A 76 -6.92 6.40 12.53
C LYS A 76 -5.78 7.32 12.95
N TRP A 77 -6.08 8.60 13.00
CA TRP A 77 -5.23 9.66 13.53
C TRP A 77 -6.06 10.45 14.53
N ASP A 78 -5.70 10.39 15.81
CA ASP A 78 -6.48 11.00 16.90
C ASP A 78 -7.97 10.58 16.84
N GLN A 79 -8.88 11.53 16.65
CA GLN A 79 -10.33 11.29 16.53
C GLN A 79 -10.76 11.02 15.08
N ILE A 80 -9.87 11.24 14.10
CA ILE A 80 -10.17 11.09 12.69
C ILE A 80 -9.94 9.63 12.28
N ARG A 81 -10.92 9.05 11.58
CA ARG A 81 -10.83 7.70 11.01
C ARG A 81 -11.20 7.76 9.53
N LYS A 82 -10.36 7.20 8.67
CA LYS A 82 -10.65 7.07 7.24
C LYS A 82 -10.44 5.66 6.74
N LYS A 83 -11.45 5.10 6.06
CA LYS A 83 -11.35 3.83 5.34
C LYS A 83 -11.04 4.11 3.87
N PHE A 84 -10.10 3.39 3.29
CA PHE A 84 -9.75 3.50 1.89
C PHE A 84 -9.40 2.13 1.29
N LYS A 85 -9.52 2.01 -0.03
CA LYS A 85 -9.07 0.83 -0.77
C LYS A 85 -7.58 0.97 -1.04
N ALA A 86 -6.74 0.26 -0.30
CA ALA A 86 -5.30 0.28 -0.48
C ALA A 86 -4.85 -0.44 -1.75
N PHE A 87 -5.58 -1.50 -2.15
CA PHE A 87 -5.35 -2.19 -3.42
C PHE A 87 -6.63 -2.83 -3.97
N GLN A 88 -6.84 -2.76 -5.27
CA GLN A 88 -7.84 -3.53 -6.01
C GLN A 88 -7.31 -3.81 -7.42
N ILE A 89 -7.20 -5.08 -7.82
CA ILE A 89 -6.53 -5.46 -9.07
C ILE A 89 -7.05 -4.73 -10.31
N HIS A 90 -8.37 -4.55 -10.45
CA HIS A 90 -8.96 -3.89 -11.61
C HIS A 90 -8.60 -2.41 -11.71
N ARG A 91 -8.43 -1.75 -10.57
CA ARG A 91 -8.05 -0.34 -10.50
C ARG A 91 -6.53 -0.16 -10.61
N ASP A 92 -5.77 -1.04 -9.94
CA ASP A 92 -4.38 -0.79 -9.62
C ASP A 92 -3.38 -1.54 -10.51
N ARG A 93 -3.83 -2.46 -11.36
CA ARG A 93 -2.96 -3.21 -12.29
C ARG A 93 -2.08 -2.29 -13.15
N SER A 94 -2.63 -1.19 -13.65
CA SER A 94 -1.88 -0.17 -14.40
C SER A 94 -1.25 0.87 -13.46
N ARG A 95 -2.00 1.29 -12.44
CA ARG A 95 -1.60 2.32 -11.47
C ARG A 95 -0.27 2.00 -10.79
N CYS A 96 -0.05 0.75 -10.39
CA CYS A 96 1.18 0.31 -9.72
C CYS A 96 2.38 0.07 -10.65
N GLY A 97 2.23 0.43 -11.92
CA GLY A 97 3.32 0.42 -12.89
C GLY A 97 3.92 -0.95 -13.16
N VAL A 98 5.06 -0.93 -13.86
CA VAL A 98 5.82 -2.14 -14.23
C VAL A 98 6.49 -2.76 -13.00
N SER A 99 6.85 -1.93 -12.01
CA SER A 99 7.44 -2.33 -10.73
C SER A 99 6.46 -3.05 -9.80
N ARG A 100 5.15 -3.03 -10.10
CA ARG A 100 4.08 -3.62 -9.27
C ARG A 100 4.08 -3.11 -7.83
N LYS A 101 4.55 -1.88 -7.63
CA LYS A 101 4.57 -1.20 -6.34
C LYS A 101 3.34 -0.29 -6.23
N CYS A 102 2.56 -0.48 -5.18
CA CYS A 102 1.39 0.33 -4.86
C CYS A 102 1.65 1.00 -3.53
N LEU A 103 2.04 2.27 -3.56
CA LEU A 103 2.61 2.92 -2.40
C LEU A 103 1.72 4.06 -1.97
N TRP A 104 1.47 4.12 -0.68
CA TRP A 104 0.70 5.17 -0.04
C TRP A 104 1.59 5.92 0.94
N LEU A 105 1.58 7.24 0.85
CA LEU A 105 2.19 8.13 1.82
C LEU A 105 1.06 8.93 2.48
N VAL A 106 0.86 8.69 3.77
CA VAL A 106 -0.20 9.34 4.53
C VAL A 106 0.39 10.53 5.27
N ARG A 107 -0.16 11.72 5.03
CA ARG A 107 0.26 12.99 5.61
C ARG A 107 -0.91 13.66 6.32
N GLU A 108 -0.63 14.72 7.06
CA GLU A 108 -1.59 15.49 7.83
C GLU A 108 -2.74 16.02 6.95
N ASP A 109 -2.46 16.31 5.67
CA ASP A 109 -3.43 16.86 4.73
C ASP A 109 -4.11 15.82 3.83
N GLY A 110 -3.64 14.57 3.82
CA GLY A 110 -4.28 13.49 3.07
C GLY A 110 -3.37 12.34 2.66
N PHE A 111 -3.84 11.60 1.66
CA PHE A 111 -3.29 10.33 1.20
C PHE A 111 -2.73 10.51 -0.20
N TYR A 112 -1.45 10.20 -0.35
CA TYR A 112 -0.73 10.32 -1.60
C TYR A 112 -0.40 8.93 -2.12
N PHE A 113 -0.39 8.78 -3.44
CA PHE A 113 -0.03 7.54 -4.10
C PHE A 113 1.21 7.71 -4.97
N SER A 114 2.03 6.66 -5.02
CA SER A 114 3.15 6.52 -5.95
C SER A 114 3.32 5.06 -6.38
N ASN A 115 3.93 4.85 -7.55
CA ASN A 115 4.40 3.54 -8.01
C ASN A 115 5.93 3.45 -8.15
N ASP A 116 6.63 4.53 -7.81
CA ASP A 116 8.09 4.66 -7.97
C ASP A 116 8.81 5.22 -6.74
N GLU A 117 8.09 5.64 -5.69
CA GLU A 117 8.58 6.29 -4.45
C GLU A 117 9.03 7.75 -4.60
N TYR A 118 9.03 8.29 -5.82
CA TYR A 118 9.50 9.65 -6.10
C TYR A 118 8.34 10.58 -6.45
N ASN A 119 7.44 10.13 -7.32
CA ASN A 119 6.31 10.92 -7.81
C ASN A 119 5.06 10.64 -6.98
N TRP A 120 4.82 11.48 -5.98
CA TRP A 120 3.66 11.38 -5.08
C TRP A 120 2.53 12.28 -5.54
N VAL A 121 1.36 11.68 -5.82
CA VAL A 121 0.15 12.42 -6.22
C VAL A 121 -0.91 12.26 -5.14
N LYS A 122 -1.44 13.39 -4.65
CA LYS A 122 -2.54 13.38 -3.67
C LYS A 122 -3.78 12.76 -4.30
N ASP A 123 -4.32 11.72 -3.66
CA ASP A 123 -5.52 11.03 -4.11
C ASP A 123 -6.76 11.59 -3.40
N PHE A 124 -6.70 11.73 -2.06
CA PHE A 124 -7.81 12.29 -1.26
C PHE A 124 -7.35 12.86 0.09
N SER A 125 -8.13 13.79 0.64
CA SER A 125 -7.96 14.36 2.00
C SER A 125 -8.46 13.41 3.10
N TRP A 126 -8.29 13.77 4.37
CA TRP A 126 -8.91 13.07 5.49
C TRP A 126 -10.44 13.24 5.54
N SER A 127 -10.94 14.44 5.23
CA SER A 127 -12.36 14.72 4.97
C SER A 127 -12.78 14.12 3.63
#